data_AF-A0A962IRJ6-F1
#
_entry.id   AF-A0A962IRJ6-F1
#
_cell.length_a   1.000
_cell.length_b   1.000
_cell.length_c   1.000
_cell.angle_alpha   90.00
_cell.angle_beta   90.00
_cell.angle_gamma   90.00
#
_symmetry.space_group_name_H-M   'P 1'
#
loop_
_entity.id
_entity.type
_entity.pdbx_description
1 polymer ?
#
loop_
_entity_poly.entity_id
_entity_poly.type
_entity_poly.pdbx_seq_one_letter_code
_entity_poly.pdbx_strand_id
1 'polypeptide(L)'
;MKRLMILCLMTVASFAQASVRDEALNLLQGYEWELNEAQVQALGAAGKSALLDIAGDPSLAGFIRERAAASLSAFADDEVRKFYLDRLETTVSPTIRRRTVEALCETWDATSLESTLIPMLKSDDTRLKVIVANCLQSVDSDAARAALAEYRISIRDSWELNAAGFRKVN
;
A
#
# COMPACT_ATOMS: atom_id res chain seq x y z
N MET A 1 -2.41 -45.99 9.92
CA MET A 1 -2.40 -45.43 8.55
C MET A 1 -2.89 -43.99 8.49
N LYS A 2 -4.08 -43.65 9.03
CA LYS A 2 -4.61 -42.27 9.04
C LYS A 2 -3.71 -41.21 9.72
N ARG A 3 -3.02 -41.58 10.82
CA ARG A 3 -2.05 -40.70 11.52
C ARG A 3 -0.72 -40.49 10.78
N LEU A 4 -0.29 -41.48 9.98
CA LEU A 4 0.95 -41.39 9.19
C LEU A 4 0.75 -40.51 7.95
N MET A 5 -0.45 -40.54 7.37
CA MET A 5 -0.83 -39.74 6.21
C MET A 5 -1.02 -38.25 6.57
N ILE A 6 -1.55 -37.95 7.76
CA ILE A 6 -1.66 -36.58 8.28
C ILE A 6 -0.27 -35.97 8.55
N LEU A 7 0.69 -36.75 9.08
CA LEU A 7 2.04 -36.26 9.34
C LEU A 7 2.81 -35.96 8.04
N CYS A 8 2.60 -36.75 6.98
CA CYS A 8 3.24 -36.54 5.68
C CYS A 8 2.66 -35.34 4.90
N LEU A 9 1.35 -35.08 5.04
CA LEU A 9 0.72 -33.88 4.44
C LEU A 9 1.20 -32.58 5.08
N MET A 10 1.45 -32.58 6.40
CA MET A 10 1.95 -31.40 7.10
C MET A 10 3.39 -31.04 6.71
N THR A 11 4.26 -32.02 6.49
CA THR A 11 5.67 -31.74 6.12
C THR A 11 5.77 -31.13 4.73
N VAL A 12 5.06 -31.66 3.74
CA VAL A 12 5.11 -31.15 2.35
C VAL A 12 4.57 -29.73 2.24
N ALA A 13 3.50 -29.41 2.99
CA ALA A 13 2.93 -28.06 3.02
C ALA A 13 3.93 -27.02 3.59
N SER A 14 4.66 -27.36 4.66
CA SER A 14 5.66 -26.48 5.25
C SER A 14 6.85 -26.21 4.32
N PHE A 15 7.30 -27.22 3.56
CA PHE A 15 8.39 -27.03 2.59
C PHE A 15 7.98 -26.13 1.43
N ALA A 16 6.75 -26.30 0.90
CA ALA A 16 6.24 -25.45 -0.17
C ALA A 16 6.03 -23.98 0.29
N GLN A 17 5.60 -23.78 1.53
CA GLN A 17 5.47 -22.42 2.10
C GLN A 17 6.84 -21.76 2.33
N ALA A 18 7.82 -22.51 2.82
CA ALA A 18 9.19 -22.02 2.98
C ALA A 18 9.80 -21.62 1.63
N SER A 19 9.61 -22.42 0.57
CA SER A 19 10.12 -22.08 -0.76
C SER A 19 9.49 -20.83 -1.34
N VAL A 20 8.17 -20.63 -1.17
CA VAL A 20 7.51 -19.41 -1.66
C VAL A 20 7.96 -18.16 -0.88
N ARG A 21 8.19 -18.30 0.44
CA ARG A 21 8.73 -17.18 1.24
C ARG A 21 10.14 -16.80 0.78
N ASP A 22 10.98 -17.77 0.46
CA ASP A 22 12.33 -17.53 -0.04
C ASP A 22 12.32 -16.89 -1.44
N GLU A 23 11.41 -17.34 -2.32
CA GLU A 23 11.18 -16.69 -3.62
C GLU A 23 10.72 -15.24 -3.46
N ALA A 24 9.74 -14.98 -2.57
CA ALA A 24 9.30 -13.63 -2.26
C ALA A 24 10.47 -12.78 -1.73
N LEU A 25 11.26 -13.29 -0.78
CA LEU A 25 12.43 -12.57 -0.28
C LEU A 25 13.45 -12.26 -1.35
N ASN A 26 13.68 -13.16 -2.31
CA ASN A 26 14.58 -12.95 -3.43
C ASN A 26 14.11 -11.81 -4.34
N LEU A 27 12.80 -11.72 -4.62
CA LEU A 27 12.23 -10.60 -5.39
C LEU A 27 12.39 -9.24 -4.69
N LEU A 28 12.58 -9.22 -3.36
CA LEU A 28 12.74 -8.00 -2.58
C LEU A 28 14.21 -7.56 -2.43
N GLN A 29 15.16 -8.36 -2.92
CA GLN A 29 16.59 -8.04 -2.86
C GLN A 29 17.01 -7.07 -3.97
N GLY A 30 18.24 -6.55 -3.84
CA GLY A 30 18.86 -5.68 -4.85
C GLY A 30 18.98 -4.24 -4.39
N TYR A 31 20.02 -3.57 -4.88
CA TYR A 31 20.28 -2.17 -4.60
C TYR A 31 19.26 -1.27 -5.33
N GLU A 32 19.09 -1.51 -6.64
CA GLU A 32 18.15 -0.81 -7.53
C GLU A 32 16.80 -1.54 -7.60
N TRP A 33 16.29 -1.97 -6.45
CA TRP A 33 15.03 -2.70 -6.42
C TRP A 33 13.88 -1.85 -6.97
N GLU A 34 13.11 -2.45 -7.88
CA GLU A 34 11.86 -1.93 -8.41
C GLU A 34 10.80 -3.04 -8.36
N LEU A 35 9.53 -2.64 -8.24
CA LEU A 35 8.43 -3.58 -8.25
C LEU A 35 8.25 -4.18 -9.64
N ASN A 36 8.45 -5.49 -9.76
CA ASN A 36 8.03 -6.26 -10.92
C ASN A 36 6.69 -6.94 -10.63
N GLU A 37 5.58 -6.26 -10.94
CA GLU A 37 4.23 -6.74 -10.66
C GLU A 37 3.96 -8.13 -11.24
N ALA A 38 4.44 -8.41 -12.45
CA ALA A 38 4.22 -9.69 -13.11
C ALA A 38 4.90 -10.85 -12.35
N GLN A 39 6.14 -10.64 -11.87
CA GLN A 39 6.83 -11.64 -11.05
C GLN A 39 6.18 -11.82 -9.69
N VAL A 40 5.73 -10.74 -9.07
CA VAL A 40 5.04 -10.79 -7.79
C VAL A 40 3.70 -11.53 -7.92
N GLN A 41 2.90 -11.22 -8.95
CA GLN A 41 1.62 -11.90 -9.23
C GLN A 41 1.82 -13.40 -9.52
N ALA A 42 2.92 -13.77 -10.16
CA ALA A 42 3.23 -15.17 -10.46
C ALA A 42 3.43 -16.03 -9.19
N LEU A 43 3.74 -15.43 -8.03
CA LEU A 43 3.79 -16.14 -6.74
C LEU A 43 2.39 -16.58 -6.25
N GLY A 44 1.32 -15.99 -6.79
CA GLY A 44 -0.06 -16.32 -6.47
C GLY A 44 -0.44 -16.06 -5.00
N ALA A 45 -1.48 -16.74 -4.52
CA ALA A 45 -2.03 -16.53 -3.18
C ALA A 45 -1.02 -16.87 -2.05
N ALA A 46 -0.18 -17.89 -2.26
CA ALA A 46 0.88 -18.24 -1.30
C ALA A 46 1.93 -17.13 -1.21
N GLY A 47 2.29 -16.51 -2.35
CA GLY A 47 3.17 -15.35 -2.41
C GLY A 47 2.62 -14.14 -1.68
N LYS A 48 1.35 -13.81 -1.91
CA LYS A 48 0.64 -12.74 -1.19
C LYS A 48 0.73 -12.96 0.32
N SER A 49 0.42 -14.17 0.81
CA SER A 49 0.54 -14.51 2.23
C SER A 49 1.97 -14.31 2.74
N ALA A 50 2.98 -14.77 1.99
CA ALA A 50 4.37 -14.59 2.37
C ALA A 50 4.79 -13.11 2.42
N LEU A 51 4.29 -12.28 1.49
CA LEU A 51 4.57 -10.84 1.48
C LEU A 51 3.92 -10.11 2.65
N LEU A 52 2.69 -10.49 3.06
CA LEU A 52 2.05 -10.00 4.29
C LEU A 52 2.89 -10.35 5.52
N ASP A 53 3.34 -11.61 5.63
CA ASP A 53 4.19 -12.06 6.73
C ASP A 53 5.52 -11.29 6.77
N ILE A 54 6.19 -11.13 5.61
CA ILE A 54 7.45 -10.39 5.49
C ILE A 54 7.26 -8.91 5.86
N ALA A 55 6.18 -8.27 5.41
CA ALA A 55 5.90 -6.87 5.70
C ALA A 55 5.67 -6.62 7.22
N GLY A 56 5.13 -7.62 7.91
CA GLY A 56 4.87 -7.59 9.36
C GLY A 56 6.02 -8.06 10.24
N ASP A 57 7.06 -8.70 9.70
CA ASP A 57 8.12 -9.36 10.47
C ASP A 57 9.17 -8.35 11.00
N PRO A 58 9.16 -7.99 12.31
CA PRO A 58 10.06 -6.97 12.85
C PRO A 58 11.53 -7.41 12.87
N SER A 59 11.82 -8.70 12.68
CA SER A 59 13.20 -9.23 12.65
C SER A 59 13.91 -8.92 11.32
N LEU A 60 13.15 -8.61 10.27
CA LEU A 60 13.70 -8.26 8.95
C LEU A 60 14.07 -6.78 8.87
N ALA A 61 15.04 -6.47 8.01
CA ALA A 61 15.45 -5.11 7.74
C ALA A 61 14.28 -4.25 7.23
N GLY A 62 14.18 -3.00 7.70
CA GLY A 62 13.05 -2.13 7.38
C GLY A 62 12.79 -1.98 5.90
N PHE A 63 13.84 -1.86 5.07
CA PHE A 63 13.66 -1.74 3.62
C PHE A 63 13.05 -3.00 2.99
N ILE A 64 13.34 -4.21 3.48
CA ILE A 64 12.71 -5.45 2.99
C ILE A 64 11.22 -5.44 3.32
N ARG A 65 10.87 -5.04 4.55
CA ARG A 65 9.46 -4.94 4.96
C ARG A 65 8.68 -3.92 4.13
N GLU A 66 9.28 -2.76 3.87
CA GLU A 66 8.66 -1.73 3.02
C GLU A 66 8.52 -2.19 1.56
N ARG A 67 9.49 -2.93 1.02
CA ARG A 67 9.40 -3.48 -0.34
C ARG A 67 8.33 -4.58 -0.43
N ALA A 68 8.19 -5.41 0.61
CA ALA A 68 7.10 -6.38 0.70
C ALA A 68 5.74 -5.68 0.75
N ALA A 69 5.63 -4.64 1.59
CA ALA A 69 4.43 -3.81 1.67
C ALA A 69 4.11 -3.13 0.33
N ALA A 70 5.10 -2.64 -0.42
CA ALA A 70 4.89 -2.07 -1.75
C ALA A 70 4.44 -3.12 -2.77
N SER A 71 5.03 -4.33 -2.72
CA SER A 71 4.71 -5.43 -3.64
C SER A 71 3.28 -5.94 -3.49
N LEU A 72 2.66 -5.77 -2.32
CA LEU A 72 1.28 -6.17 -2.08
C LEU A 72 0.28 -5.43 -2.98
N SER A 73 0.60 -4.24 -3.50
CA SER A 73 -0.24 -3.51 -4.48
C SER A 73 -0.57 -4.33 -5.73
N ALA A 74 0.27 -5.31 -6.07
CA ALA A 74 0.03 -6.23 -7.18
C ALA A 74 -1.16 -7.19 -6.94
N PHE A 75 -1.70 -7.24 -5.70
CA PHE A 75 -2.85 -8.04 -5.29
C PHE A 75 -3.98 -7.13 -4.78
N ALA A 76 -4.86 -6.71 -5.68
CA ALA A 76 -5.98 -5.82 -5.37
C ALA A 76 -7.18 -6.57 -4.75
N ASP A 77 -7.01 -7.16 -3.56
CA ASP A 77 -8.07 -7.82 -2.80
C ASP A 77 -8.33 -7.18 -1.42
N ASP A 78 -9.42 -7.60 -0.77
CA ASP A 78 -9.87 -7.02 0.50
C ASP A 78 -8.88 -7.24 1.66
N GLU A 79 -8.12 -8.34 1.64
CA GLU A 79 -7.13 -8.64 2.67
C GLU A 79 -5.95 -7.65 2.59
N VAL A 80 -5.45 -7.42 1.37
CA VAL A 80 -4.40 -6.42 1.16
C VAL A 80 -4.89 -5.00 1.42
N ARG A 81 -6.13 -4.70 1.01
CA ARG A 81 -6.74 -3.41 1.33
C ARG A 81 -6.78 -3.18 2.83
N LYS A 82 -7.24 -4.18 3.59
CA LYS A 82 -7.25 -4.14 5.05
C LYS A 82 -5.86 -3.92 5.63
N PHE A 83 -4.84 -4.64 5.12
CA PHE A 83 -3.45 -4.44 5.54
C PHE A 83 -3.01 -2.97 5.40
N TYR A 84 -3.28 -2.32 4.27
CA TYR A 84 -2.91 -0.92 4.09
C TYR A 84 -3.71 0.03 4.99
N LEU A 85 -5.00 -0.22 5.18
CA LEU A 85 -5.83 0.58 6.10
C LEU A 85 -5.33 0.47 7.56
N ASP A 86 -5.10 -0.75 8.05
CA ASP A 86 -4.55 -0.99 9.39
C ASP A 86 -3.15 -0.35 9.54
N ARG A 87 -2.35 -0.36 8.46
CA ARG A 87 -1.03 0.28 8.43
C ARG A 87 -1.11 1.81 8.54
N LEU A 88 -2.16 2.45 8.01
CA LEU A 88 -2.37 3.89 8.16
C LEU A 88 -2.71 4.28 9.60
N GLU A 89 -3.44 3.43 10.31
CA GLU A 89 -3.84 3.67 11.71
C GLU A 89 -2.65 3.51 12.67
N THR A 90 -1.72 2.62 12.35
CA THR A 90 -0.65 2.21 13.26
C THR A 90 0.70 2.88 12.99
N THR A 91 0.94 3.37 11.77
CA THR A 91 2.24 3.96 11.41
C THR A 91 2.41 5.37 11.97
N VAL A 92 3.57 5.62 12.60
CA VAL A 92 4.00 6.96 13.01
C VAL A 92 4.97 7.61 12.02
N SER A 93 5.40 6.87 10.99
CA SER A 93 6.36 7.38 10.00
C SER A 93 5.63 8.13 8.88
N PRO A 94 5.89 9.45 8.69
CA PRO A 94 5.26 10.21 7.61
C PRO A 94 5.57 9.63 6.23
N THR A 95 6.78 9.09 6.04
CA THR A 95 7.18 8.46 4.77
C THR A 95 6.39 7.18 4.49
N ILE A 96 6.20 6.33 5.50
CA ILE A 96 5.39 5.12 5.35
C ILE A 96 3.93 5.50 5.08
N ARG A 97 3.39 6.46 5.83
CA ARG A 97 2.02 6.93 5.64
C ARG A 97 1.76 7.42 4.22
N ARG A 98 2.66 8.23 3.66
CA ARG A 98 2.57 8.72 2.27
C ARG A 98 2.56 7.57 1.26
N ARG A 99 3.53 6.65 1.36
CA ARG A 99 3.59 5.48 0.47
C ARG A 99 2.38 4.57 0.56
N THR A 100 1.83 4.39 1.77
CA THR A 100 0.61 3.61 1.96
C THR A 100 -0.59 4.27 1.28
N VAL A 101 -0.71 5.61 1.35
CA VAL A 101 -1.78 6.32 0.63
C VAL A 101 -1.57 6.28 -0.88
N GLU A 102 -0.34 6.45 -1.37
CA GLU A 102 0.00 6.29 -2.79
C GLU A 102 -0.44 4.91 -3.30
N ALA A 103 -0.03 3.83 -2.62
CA ALA A 103 -0.41 2.47 -2.98
C ALA A 103 -1.93 2.25 -2.97
N LEU A 104 -2.63 2.78 -1.96
CA LEU A 104 -4.10 2.72 -1.90
C LEU A 104 -4.75 3.40 -3.11
N CYS A 105 -4.30 4.61 -3.44
CA CYS A 105 -4.84 5.42 -4.53
C CYS A 105 -4.51 4.90 -5.93
N GLU A 106 -3.40 4.18 -6.08
CA GLU A 106 -3.02 3.53 -7.34
C GLU A 106 -3.76 2.21 -7.55
N THR A 107 -4.12 1.50 -6.46
CA THR A 107 -4.66 0.14 -6.52
C THR A 107 -6.20 0.10 -6.47
N TRP A 108 -6.84 0.99 -5.71
CA TRP A 108 -8.29 1.01 -5.54
C TRP A 108 -8.92 2.31 -6.01
N ASP A 109 -10.19 2.23 -6.42
CA ASP A 109 -10.98 3.39 -6.79
C ASP A 109 -11.07 4.40 -5.64
N ALA A 110 -10.76 5.67 -5.93
CA ALA A 110 -10.70 6.75 -4.95
C ALA A 110 -12.05 7.00 -4.26
N THR A 111 -13.19 6.75 -4.92
CA THR A 111 -14.53 6.86 -4.33
C THR A 111 -14.67 5.89 -3.16
N SER A 112 -14.12 4.69 -3.29
CA SER A 112 -14.16 3.68 -2.23
C SER A 112 -13.28 4.06 -1.02
N LEU A 113 -12.33 4.98 -1.19
CA LEU A 113 -11.39 5.43 -0.18
C LEU A 113 -11.75 6.79 0.42
N GLU A 114 -12.81 7.43 -0.07
CA GLU A 114 -13.16 8.82 0.23
C GLU A 114 -13.19 9.11 1.75
N SER A 115 -13.88 8.27 2.52
CA SER A 115 -14.03 8.44 3.97
C SER A 115 -12.69 8.32 4.73
N THR A 116 -11.75 7.55 4.19
CA THR A 116 -10.38 7.41 4.70
C THR A 116 -9.53 8.62 4.32
N LEU A 117 -9.67 9.11 3.09
CA LEU A 117 -8.82 10.15 2.51
C LEU A 117 -9.17 11.56 3.00
N ILE A 118 -10.45 11.93 3.05
CA ILE A 118 -10.88 13.29 3.41
C ILE A 118 -10.27 13.79 4.73
N PRO A 119 -10.29 13.02 5.84
CA PRO A 119 -9.68 13.47 7.10
C PRO A 119 -8.18 13.81 6.98
N MET A 120 -7.47 13.19 6.05
CA MET A 120 -6.03 13.39 5.87
C MET A 120 -5.67 14.74 5.24
N LEU A 121 -6.62 15.44 4.61
CA LEU A 121 -6.41 16.81 4.14
C LEU A 121 -6.17 17.80 5.30
N LYS A 122 -6.46 17.39 6.54
CA LYS A 122 -6.19 18.18 7.77
C LYS A 122 -4.84 17.83 8.42
N SER A 123 -4.01 17.00 7.78
CA SER A 123 -2.68 16.64 8.30
C SER A 123 -1.69 17.80 8.21
N ASP A 124 -0.73 17.84 9.15
CA ASP A 124 0.43 18.73 9.08
C ASP A 124 1.45 18.30 8.00
N ASP A 125 1.36 17.08 7.47
CA ASP A 125 2.21 16.63 6.36
C ASP A 125 1.66 17.17 5.03
N THR A 126 2.27 18.27 4.54
CA THR A 126 1.91 18.88 3.27
C THR A 126 1.99 17.92 2.08
N ARG A 127 2.96 17.00 2.06
CA ARG A 127 3.09 16.04 0.96
C ARG A 127 1.95 15.02 1.00
N LEU A 128 1.55 14.58 2.19
CA LEU A 128 0.37 13.73 2.35
C LEU A 128 -0.89 14.43 1.83
N LYS A 129 -1.11 15.71 2.19
CA LYS A 129 -2.26 16.47 1.70
C LYS A 129 -2.29 16.55 0.18
N VAL A 130 -1.14 16.77 -0.46
CA VAL A 130 -1.01 16.79 -1.93
C VAL A 130 -1.40 15.44 -2.55
N ILE A 131 -0.87 14.32 -2.04
CA ILE A 131 -1.19 12.97 -2.52
C ILE A 131 -2.69 12.71 -2.40
N VAL A 132 -3.25 12.99 -1.22
CA VAL A 132 -4.67 12.81 -0.92
C VAL A 132 -5.54 13.67 -1.83
N ALA A 133 -5.18 14.94 -2.02
CA ALA A 133 -5.93 15.86 -2.87
C ALA A 133 -5.96 15.37 -4.32
N ASN A 134 -4.81 14.95 -4.87
CA ASN A 134 -4.74 14.38 -6.22
C ASN A 134 -5.64 13.16 -6.38
N CYS A 135 -5.59 12.25 -5.42
CA CYS A 135 -6.41 11.05 -5.42
C CYS A 135 -7.91 11.38 -5.38
N LEU A 136 -8.31 12.38 -4.59
CA LEU A 136 -9.69 12.82 -4.50
C LEU A 136 -10.19 13.62 -5.72
N GLN A 137 -9.32 14.08 -6.63
CA GLN A 137 -9.76 14.85 -7.82
C GLN A 137 -10.71 14.05 -8.73
N SER A 138 -10.63 12.72 -8.73
CA SER A 138 -11.51 11.85 -9.54
C SER A 138 -12.84 11.52 -8.85
N VAL A 139 -13.02 11.89 -7.58
CA VAL A 139 -14.21 11.53 -6.79
C VAL A 139 -15.33 12.54 -7.02
N ASP A 140 -16.42 12.08 -7.64
CA ASP A 140 -17.62 12.90 -7.90
C ASP A 140 -18.60 12.85 -6.72
N SER A 141 -18.26 13.54 -5.63
CA SER A 141 -19.12 13.67 -4.45
C SER A 141 -19.13 15.10 -3.90
N ASP A 142 -20.20 15.48 -3.21
CA ASP A 142 -20.25 16.78 -2.52
C ASP A 142 -19.22 16.89 -1.39
N ALA A 143 -18.96 15.78 -0.69
CA ALA A 143 -18.00 15.75 0.42
C ALA A 143 -16.56 15.93 -0.08
N ALA A 144 -16.15 15.25 -1.15
CA ALA A 144 -14.84 15.43 -1.77
C ALA A 144 -14.68 16.85 -2.33
N ARG A 145 -15.70 17.38 -3.04
CA ARG A 145 -15.68 18.77 -3.54
C ARG A 145 -15.50 19.79 -2.42
N ALA A 146 -16.26 19.65 -1.33
CA ALA A 146 -16.17 20.56 -0.19
C ALA A 146 -14.79 20.48 0.48
N ALA A 147 -14.28 19.26 0.71
CA ALA A 147 -12.97 19.05 1.34
C ALA A 147 -11.82 19.59 0.46
N LEU A 148 -11.86 19.37 -0.85
CA LEU A 148 -10.89 19.92 -1.80
C LEU A 148 -10.95 21.45 -1.87
N ALA A 149 -12.15 22.04 -1.84
CA ALA A 149 -12.30 23.49 -1.81
C ALA A 149 -11.72 24.12 -0.53
N GLU A 150 -11.97 23.51 0.63
CA GLU A 150 -11.39 23.92 1.92
C GLU A 150 -9.86 23.83 1.87
N TYR A 151 -9.32 22.70 1.43
CA TYR A 151 -7.86 22.54 1.30
C TYR A 151 -7.26 23.57 0.35
N ARG A 152 -7.87 23.78 -0.83
CA ARG A 152 -7.41 24.78 -1.82
C ARG A 152 -7.28 26.19 -1.22
N ILE A 153 -8.23 26.62 -0.39
CA ILE A 153 -8.21 27.95 0.25
C ILE A 153 -7.08 28.08 1.29
N SER A 154 -6.68 26.95 1.88
CA SER A 154 -5.59 26.89 2.86
C SER A 154 -4.19 27.04 2.25
N ILE A 155 -4.03 26.67 0.97
CA ILE A 155 -2.72 26.66 0.30
C ILE A 155 -2.21 28.09 0.12
N ARG A 156 -0.93 28.30 0.46
CA ARG A 156 -0.22 29.59 0.30
C ARG A 156 0.78 29.57 -0.83
N ASP A 157 1.35 28.41 -1.13
CA ASP A 157 2.41 28.28 -2.12
C ASP A 157 1.89 27.79 -3.47
N SER A 158 2.44 28.35 -4.55
CA SER A 158 2.07 27.96 -5.91
C SER A 158 2.47 26.54 -6.27
N TRP A 159 3.57 26.03 -5.71
CA TRP A 159 4.03 24.67 -5.95
C TRP A 159 3.02 23.64 -5.41
N GLU A 160 2.42 23.90 -4.24
CA GLU A 160 1.45 23.01 -3.61
C GLU A 160 0.13 23.00 -4.39
N LEU A 161 -0.33 24.15 -4.88
CA LEU A 161 -1.50 24.23 -5.78
C LEU A 161 -1.33 23.40 -7.05
N ASN A 162 -0.14 23.48 -7.66
CA ASN A 162 0.18 22.73 -8.87
C ASN A 162 0.25 21.24 -8.56
N ALA A 163 0.96 20.88 -7.49
CA ALA A 163 1.17 19.49 -7.12
C ALA A 163 -0.14 18.81 -6.71
N ALA A 164 -1.09 19.52 -6.09
CA ALA A 164 -2.40 19.01 -5.70
C ALA A 164 -3.45 18.99 -6.84
N GLY A 165 -3.04 19.32 -8.07
CA GLY A 165 -3.91 19.23 -9.25
C GLY A 165 -4.90 20.40 -9.42
N PHE A 166 -4.80 21.47 -8.61
CA PHE A 166 -5.72 22.61 -8.69
C PHE A 166 -5.42 23.58 -9.83
N ARG A 167 -4.23 23.50 -10.42
CA ARG A 167 -3.84 24.27 -11.60
C ARG A 167 -3.31 23.31 -12.65
N LYS A 168 -3.96 23.27 -13.80
CA LYS A 168 -3.39 22.62 -14.99
C LYS A 168 -2.20 23.47 -15.45
N VAL A 169 -1.02 22.85 -15.51
CA VAL A 169 0.10 23.42 -16.25
C VAL A 169 -0.28 23.28 -17.72
N ASN A 170 -0.59 24.40 -18.37
CA ASN A 170 -0.76 24.47 -19.82
C ASN A 170 0.60 24.28 -20.50
#